data_AF-A0A9E6RE01-F1
#
_entry.id   AF-A0A9E6RE01-F1
#
_cell.length_a   1.000
_cell.length_b   1.000
_cell.length_c   1.000
_cell.angle_alpha   90.00
_cell.angle_beta   90.00
_cell.angle_gamma   90.00
#
_symmetry.space_group_name_H-M   'P 1'
#
loop_
_entity.id
_entity.type
_entity.pdbx_description
1 polymer ?
#
loop_
_entity_poly.entity_id
_entity_poly.type
_entity_poly.pdbx_seq_one_letter_code
_entity_poly.pdbx_strand_id
1 'polypeptide(L)'
;MSRRLPKSSRCRCRRSAPRSNASVISTEAVSQARETNAIVAGLSTAADRIGEVVLLIRGIAEQTNLLALNATIEAARAGDAGRGFAIVASEVKNLAEQTAKATEQISSQISESQSMAAQAVSAIETSPRRSSASTRSRSRSRLRSSSSPASPGRSR
;
A
#
# COMPACT_ATOMS: atom_id res chain seq x y z
N MET A 1 -68.39 29.88 35.81
CA MET A 1 -67.14 29.52 36.52
C MET A 1 -66.41 28.44 35.74
N SER A 2 -65.16 28.74 35.37
CA SER A 2 -64.02 27.87 34.99
C SER A 2 -64.21 26.71 34.00
N ARG A 3 -63.84 26.87 32.71
CA ARG A 3 -62.49 26.71 32.10
C ARG A 3 -62.15 25.23 31.76
N ARG A 4 -62.20 24.86 30.47
CA ARG A 4 -61.08 24.77 29.48
C ARG A 4 -60.22 23.49 29.56
N LEU A 5 -60.42 22.68 28.51
CA LEU A 5 -59.50 21.83 27.72
C LEU A 5 -59.05 20.44 28.24
N PRO A 6 -59.12 19.40 27.37
CA PRO A 6 -58.36 18.17 27.50
C PRO A 6 -56.97 18.37 26.88
N LYS A 7 -55.91 17.92 27.55
CA LYS A 7 -54.58 17.85 26.93
C LYS A 7 -53.98 16.48 27.11
N SER A 8 -53.96 15.76 25.98
CA SER A 8 -53.13 14.60 25.73
C SER A 8 -51.68 14.88 26.09
N SER A 9 -51.20 14.30 27.19
CA SER A 9 -49.79 14.18 27.52
C SER A 9 -49.19 13.10 26.61
N ARG A 10 -49.06 13.42 25.31
CA ARG A 10 -48.16 12.72 24.40
C ARG A 10 -46.76 12.96 24.95
N CYS A 11 -46.23 11.98 25.67
CA CYS A 11 -44.84 11.98 26.06
C CYS A 11 -44.02 12.03 24.77
N ARG A 12 -43.29 13.14 24.65
CA ARG A 12 -42.47 13.47 23.49
C ARG A 12 -41.43 12.37 23.35
N CYS A 13 -41.53 11.58 22.28
CA CYS A 13 -40.46 10.72 21.82
C CYS A 13 -39.23 11.63 21.62
N ARG A 14 -38.36 11.72 22.62
CA ARG A 14 -37.01 12.24 22.47
C ARG A 14 -36.28 11.15 21.68
N ARG A 15 -36.51 11.09 20.37
CA ARG A 15 -35.65 10.34 19.45
C ARG A 15 -34.27 10.97 19.57
N SER A 16 -33.45 10.44 20.48
CA SER A 16 -32.03 10.37 20.26
C SER A 16 -31.87 9.71 18.90
N ALA A 17 -31.61 10.52 17.86
CA ALA A 17 -31.18 9.98 16.60
C ALA A 17 -29.98 9.08 16.91
N PRO A 18 -29.98 7.79 16.51
CA PRO A 18 -28.78 6.99 16.68
C PRO A 18 -27.65 7.75 15.98
N ARG A 19 -26.55 8.02 16.70
CA ARG A 19 -25.27 8.34 16.06
C ARG A 19 -25.09 7.24 15.03
N SER A 20 -25.21 7.58 13.76
CA SER A 20 -25.27 6.60 12.69
C SER A 20 -24.04 5.69 12.81
N ASN A 21 -24.21 4.38 12.94
CA ASN A 21 -23.09 3.43 12.95
C ASN A 21 -22.13 3.69 11.77
N ALA A 22 -22.66 4.18 10.65
CA ALA A 22 -21.90 4.66 9.50
C ALA A 22 -20.84 5.73 9.84
N SER A 23 -21.12 6.67 10.74
CA SER A 23 -20.17 7.71 11.18
C SER A 23 -19.03 7.12 12.02
N VAL A 24 -19.33 6.16 12.90
CA VAL A 24 -18.31 5.49 13.73
C VAL A 24 -17.42 4.62 12.85
N ILE A 25 -18.02 3.77 12.01
CA ILE A 25 -17.32 2.91 11.06
C ILE A 25 -16.45 3.74 10.10
N SER A 26 -16.94 4.90 9.63
CA SER A 26 -16.15 5.78 8.77
C SER A 26 -14.94 6.40 9.49
N THR A 27 -15.08 6.73 10.77
CA THR A 27 -13.99 7.32 11.56
C THR A 27 -12.91 6.28 11.85
N GLU A 28 -13.32 5.05 12.19
CA GLU A 28 -12.44 3.92 12.44
C GLU A 28 -11.69 3.50 11.17
N ALA A 29 -12.38 3.40 10.03
CA ALA A 29 -11.76 3.11 8.73
C ALA A 29 -10.72 4.17 8.33
N VAL A 30 -10.98 5.46 8.59
CA VAL A 30 -10.00 6.53 8.35
C VAL A 30 -8.80 6.42 9.28
N SER A 31 -9.01 6.05 10.55
CA SER A 31 -7.92 5.83 11.50
C SER A 31 -7.02 4.66 11.06
N GLN A 32 -7.62 3.53 10.67
CA GLN A 32 -6.91 2.35 10.20
C GLN A 32 -6.17 2.60 8.89
N ALA A 33 -6.75 3.39 7.98
CA ALA A 33 -6.09 3.87 6.77
C ALA A 33 -4.84 4.72 7.08
N ARG A 34 -4.93 5.63 8.07
CA ARG A 34 -3.79 6.46 8.49
C ARG A 34 -2.66 5.62 9.10
N GLU A 35 -3.00 4.66 9.96
CA GLU A 35 -2.02 3.75 10.55
C GLU A 35 -1.32 2.92 9.47
N THR A 36 -2.09 2.38 8.52
CA THR A 36 -1.53 1.62 7.41
C THR A 36 -0.62 2.49 6.54
N ASN A 37 -1.01 3.74 6.23
CA ASN A 37 -0.15 4.68 5.50
C ASN A 37 1.17 4.96 6.23
N ALA A 38 1.15 5.07 7.57
CA ALA A 38 2.36 5.27 8.36
C ALA A 38 3.30 4.05 8.31
N ILE A 39 2.75 2.84 8.41
CA ILE A 39 3.52 1.59 8.29
C ILE A 39 4.16 1.49 6.90
N VAL A 40 3.41 1.78 5.84
CA VAL A 40 3.90 1.71 4.47
C VAL A 40 4.97 2.77 4.18
N ALA A 41 4.83 3.99 4.74
CA ALA A 41 5.88 5.01 4.67
C ALA A 41 7.17 4.56 5.38
N GLY A 42 7.05 3.88 6.53
CA GLY A 42 8.18 3.25 7.21
C GLY A 42 8.85 2.18 6.38
N LEU A 43 8.06 1.33 5.70
CA LEU A 43 8.56 0.31 4.78
C LEU A 43 9.34 0.93 3.61
N SER A 44 8.84 2.02 3.02
CA SER A 44 9.53 2.73 1.94
C SER A 44 10.90 3.25 2.40
N THR A 45 10.95 3.87 3.58
CA THR A 45 12.20 4.38 4.15
C THR A 45 13.20 3.26 4.43
N ALA A 46 12.73 2.10 4.92
CA ALA A 46 13.58 0.93 5.12
C ALA A 46 14.11 0.36 3.80
N ALA A 47 13.26 0.31 2.77
CA ALA A 47 13.64 -0.12 1.42
C ALA A 47 14.71 0.79 0.80
N ASP A 48 14.62 2.11 0.98
CA ASP A 48 15.64 3.05 0.51
C ASP A 48 17.00 2.80 1.16
N ARG A 49 17.03 2.60 2.48
CA ARG A 49 18.26 2.24 3.22
C ARG A 49 18.85 0.91 2.74
N ILE A 50 18.02 -0.08 2.44
CA ILE A 50 18.50 -1.33 1.85
C ILE A 50 19.09 -1.07 0.47
N GLY A 51 18.46 -0.23 -0.35
CA GLY A 51 18.98 0.19 -1.66
C GLY A 51 20.38 0.80 -1.59
N GLU A 52 20.62 1.72 -0.63
CA GLU A 52 21.94 2.31 -0.40
C GLU A 52 23.00 1.25 -0.05
N VAL A 53 22.66 0.31 0.84
CA VAL A 53 23.57 -0.79 1.21
C VAL A 53 23.85 -1.71 0.04
N VAL A 54 22.85 -2.03 -0.78
CA VAL A 54 23.00 -2.87 -1.98
C VAL A 54 23.94 -2.22 -3.00
N LEU A 55 23.83 -0.89 -3.20
CA LEU A 55 24.75 -0.14 -4.06
C LEU A 55 26.20 -0.18 -3.55
N LEU A 56 26.39 -0.08 -2.24
CA LEU A 56 27.71 -0.20 -1.63
C LEU A 56 28.30 -1.62 -1.83
N ILE A 57 27.51 -2.67 -1.64
CA ILE A 57 27.95 -4.06 -1.88
C ILE A 57 28.31 -4.27 -3.35
N ARG A 58 27.52 -3.72 -4.28
CA ARG A 58 27.84 -3.75 -5.71
C ARG A 58 29.20 -3.09 -5.98
N GLY A 59 29.46 -1.93 -5.40
CA GLY A 59 30.76 -1.25 -5.52
C GLY A 59 31.92 -2.09 -4.97
N ILE A 60 31.72 -2.79 -3.84
CA ILE A 60 32.72 -3.71 -3.28
C ILE A 60 32.97 -4.89 -4.23
N ALA A 61 31.91 -5.46 -4.82
CA ALA A 61 32.03 -6.55 -5.78
C ALA A 61 32.82 -6.13 -7.02
N GLU A 62 32.54 -4.94 -7.57
CA GLU A 62 33.27 -4.38 -8.71
C GLU A 62 34.76 -4.15 -8.38
N GLN A 63 35.08 -3.59 -7.20
CA GLN A 63 36.46 -3.42 -6.75
C GLN A 63 37.17 -4.77 -6.54
N THR A 64 36.47 -5.74 -5.95
CA THR A 64 37.00 -7.10 -5.73
C THR A 64 37.29 -7.79 -7.06
N ASN A 65 36.43 -7.62 -8.06
CA ASN A 65 36.64 -8.13 -9.41
C ASN A 65 37.91 -7.52 -10.05
N LEU A 66 38.12 -6.21 -9.91
CA LEU A 66 39.33 -5.55 -10.40
C LEU A 66 40.60 -6.03 -9.67
N LEU A 67 40.54 -6.23 -8.35
CA LEU A 67 41.64 -6.80 -7.57
C LEU A 67 41.96 -8.23 -8.02
N ALA A 68 40.92 -9.05 -8.24
CA ALA A 68 41.07 -10.41 -8.74
C ALA A 68 41.71 -10.44 -10.13
N LEU A 69 41.27 -9.56 -11.03
CA LEU A 69 41.86 -9.41 -12.36
C LEU A 69 43.34 -9.05 -12.30
N ASN A 70 43.72 -8.08 -11.46
CA ASN A 70 45.12 -7.71 -11.26
C ASN A 70 45.93 -8.90 -10.72
N ALA A 71 45.37 -9.68 -9.80
CA ALA A 71 46.00 -10.89 -9.29
C ALA A 71 46.18 -11.96 -10.38
N THR A 72 45.21 -12.12 -11.30
CA THR A 72 45.34 -13.01 -12.46
C THR A 72 46.48 -12.58 -13.38
N ILE A 73 46.65 -11.28 -13.62
CA ILE A 73 47.73 -10.73 -14.44
C ILE A 73 49.10 -11.02 -13.81
N GLU A 74 49.25 -10.75 -12.51
CA GLU A 74 50.51 -11.03 -11.81
C GLU A 74 50.79 -12.53 -11.69
N ALA A 75 49.76 -13.37 -11.53
CA ALA A 75 49.92 -14.82 -11.56
C ALA A 75 50.41 -15.32 -12.93
N ALA A 76 49.91 -14.75 -14.03
CA ALA A 76 50.41 -15.05 -15.37
C ALA A 76 51.87 -14.60 -15.55
N ARG A 77 52.24 -13.46 -14.96
CA ARG A 77 53.61 -12.93 -14.99
C ARG A 77 54.60 -13.80 -14.21
N ALA A 78 54.16 -14.43 -13.12
CA ALA A 78 54.95 -15.36 -12.34
C ALA A 78 55.14 -16.74 -12.99
N GLY A 79 54.49 -17.02 -14.14
CA GLY A 79 54.63 -18.27 -14.87
C GLY A 79 54.22 -19.50 -14.05
N ASP A 80 55.07 -20.53 -14.04
CA ASP A 80 54.77 -21.78 -13.32
C ASP A 80 54.63 -21.58 -11.80
N ALA A 81 55.34 -20.60 -11.22
CA ALA A 81 55.24 -20.27 -9.79
C ALA A 81 53.89 -19.63 -9.42
N GLY A 82 53.18 -19.05 -10.39
CA GLY A 82 51.90 -18.37 -10.21
C GLY A 82 50.66 -19.24 -10.38
N ARG A 83 50.79 -20.52 -10.76
CA ARG A 83 49.64 -21.39 -11.08
C ARG A 83 48.61 -21.49 -9.94
N GLY A 84 49.06 -21.63 -8.70
CA GLY A 84 48.15 -21.69 -7.54
C GLY A 84 47.42 -20.36 -7.31
N PHE A 85 48.13 -19.23 -7.47
CA PHE A 85 47.54 -17.90 -7.36
C PHE A 85 46.55 -17.60 -8.48
N ALA A 86 46.78 -18.11 -9.69
CA ALA A 86 45.85 -17.96 -10.81
C ALA A 86 44.49 -18.63 -10.55
N ILE A 87 44.49 -19.78 -9.88
CA ILE A 87 43.25 -20.50 -9.50
C ILE A 87 42.48 -19.67 -8.46
N VAL A 88 43.16 -19.21 -7.41
CA VAL A 88 42.54 -18.39 -6.36
C VAL A 88 41.99 -17.09 -6.94
N ALA A 89 42.76 -16.40 -7.79
CA ALA A 89 42.31 -15.17 -8.44
C ALA A 89 41.06 -15.39 -9.31
N SER A 90 41.00 -16.50 -10.04
CA SER A 90 39.81 -16.86 -10.83
C SER A 90 38.59 -17.14 -9.96
N GLU A 91 38.78 -17.81 -8.81
CA GLU A 91 37.67 -18.08 -7.88
C GLU A 91 37.14 -16.79 -7.23
N VAL A 92 38.04 -15.88 -6.81
CA VAL A 92 37.65 -14.57 -6.28
C VAL A 92 36.91 -13.74 -7.34
N LYS A 93 37.35 -13.79 -8.60
CA LYS A 93 36.66 -13.16 -9.72
C LYS A 93 35.23 -13.70 -9.87
N ASN A 94 35.07 -15.02 -9.87
CA ASN A 94 33.75 -15.66 -9.97
C ASN A 94 32.84 -15.28 -8.80
N LEU A 95 33.36 -15.24 -7.58
CA LEU A 95 32.60 -14.81 -6.39
C LEU A 95 32.16 -13.34 -6.48
N ALA A 96 33.02 -12.47 -7.00
CA ALA A 96 32.69 -11.07 -7.22
C ALA A 96 31.57 -10.90 -8.26
N GLU A 97 31.64 -11.63 -9.38
CA GLU A 97 30.59 -11.63 -10.41
C GLU A 97 29.25 -12.18 -9.87
N GLN A 98 29.29 -13.26 -9.09
CA GLN A 98 28.10 -13.81 -8.43
C GLN A 98 27.50 -12.81 -7.43
N THR A 99 28.35 -12.11 -6.68
CA THR A 99 27.91 -11.07 -5.72
C THR A 99 27.23 -9.93 -6.46
N ALA A 100 27.82 -9.43 -7.55
CA ALA A 100 27.22 -8.38 -8.38
C ALA A 100 25.84 -8.80 -8.91
N LYS A 101 25.72 -10.01 -9.45
CA LYS A 101 24.43 -10.55 -9.93
C LYS A 101 23.40 -10.68 -8.81
N ALA A 102 23.79 -11.16 -7.64
CA ALA A 102 22.90 -11.25 -6.48
C ALA A 102 22.43 -9.87 -6.03
N THR A 103 23.32 -8.86 -6.01
CA THR A 103 22.93 -7.48 -5.66
C THR A 103 21.95 -6.88 -6.66
N GLU A 104 22.07 -7.17 -7.96
CA GLU A 104 21.11 -6.73 -8.97
C GLU A 104 19.73 -7.35 -8.77
N GLN A 105 19.67 -8.66 -8.45
CA GLN A 105 18.42 -9.34 -8.13
C GLN A 105 17.75 -8.75 -6.89
N ILE A 106 18.52 -8.47 -5.83
CA ILE A 106 18.00 -7.82 -4.62
C ILE A 106 17.47 -6.42 -4.95
N SER A 107 18.21 -5.63 -5.75
CA SER A 107 17.76 -4.30 -6.17
C SER A 107 16.42 -4.34 -6.91
N SER A 108 16.23 -5.33 -7.78
CA SER A 108 14.95 -5.55 -8.47
C SER A 108 13.83 -5.88 -7.46
N GLN A 109 14.10 -6.77 -6.49
CA GLN A 109 13.11 -7.17 -5.49
C GLN A 109 12.70 -6.01 -4.57
N ILE A 110 13.64 -5.13 -4.22
CA ILE A 110 13.38 -3.92 -3.45
C ILE A 110 12.51 -2.96 -4.24
N SER A 111 12.81 -2.74 -5.53
CA SER A 111 12.01 -1.88 -6.41
C SER A 111 10.56 -2.39 -6.57
N GLU A 112 10.39 -3.71 -6.69
CA GLU A 112 9.06 -4.33 -6.72
C GLU A 112 8.31 -4.13 -5.40
N SER A 113 8.99 -4.33 -4.26
CA SER A 113 8.41 -4.14 -2.93
C SER A 113 7.95 -2.68 -2.71
N GLN A 114 8.74 -1.71 -3.16
CA GLN A 114 8.40 -0.28 -3.13
C GLN A 114 7.19 0.03 -4.02
N SER A 115 7.10 -0.56 -5.21
CA SER A 115 5.94 -0.41 -6.10
C SER A 115 4.67 -0.98 -5.47
N MET A 116 4.74 -2.17 -4.87
CA MET A 116 3.60 -2.77 -4.16
C MET A 116 3.15 -1.93 -2.97
N ALA A 117 4.10 -1.39 -2.20
CA ALA A 117 3.84 -0.44 -1.12
C ALA A 117 3.10 0.81 -1.63
N ALA A 118 3.58 1.43 -2.71
CA ALA A 118 2.93 2.61 -3.30
C ALA A 118 1.49 2.31 -3.80
N GLN A 119 1.28 1.14 -4.41
CA GLN A 119 -0.04 0.68 -4.83
C GLN A 119 -0.99 0.49 -3.64
N ALA A 120 -0.49 -0.06 -2.52
CA ALA A 120 -1.28 -0.21 -1.30
C ALA A 120 -1.75 1.13 -0.74
N VAL A 121 -0.86 2.14 -0.69
CA VAL A 121 -1.23 3.51 -0.27
C VAL A 121 -2.30 4.11 -1.19
N SER A 122 -2.12 4.01 -2.51
CA SER A 122 -3.11 4.52 -3.48
C SER A 122 -4.48 3.84 -3.37
N ALA A 123 -4.50 2.53 -3.11
CA ALA A 123 -5.73 1.78 -2.86
C ALA A 123 -6.44 2.23 -1.57
N ILE A 124 -5.68 2.56 -0.52
CA ILE A 124 -6.21 3.06 0.75
C ILE A 124 -6.77 4.48 0.60
N GLU A 125 -6.08 5.36 -0.12
CA GLU A 125 -6.53 6.73 -0.36
C GLU A 125 -7.80 6.83 -1.24
N THR A 126 -8.00 5.87 -2.14
CA THR A 126 -9.19 5.81 -3.01
C THR A 126 -10.42 5.18 -2.34
N SER A 127 -10.23 4.36 -1.31
CA SER A 127 -11.30 3.65 -0.60
C SER A 127 -12.40 4.51 0.08
N PRO A 128 -12.16 5.75 0.58
CA PRO A 128 -13.19 6.53 1.27
C PRO A 128 -14.32 7.02 0.34
N ARG A 129 -14.08 7.07 -0.98
CA ARG A 129 -15.05 7.62 -1.94
C ARG A 129 -16.13 6.64 -2.40
N ARG A 130 -15.91 5.32 -2.32
CA ARG A 130 -16.93 4.34 -2.76
C ARG A 130 -18.08 4.14 -1.77
N SER A 131 -17.90 4.43 -0.49
CA SER A 131 -18.94 4.25 0.54
C SER A 131 -20.01 5.36 0.51
N SER A 132 -19.63 6.61 0.26
CA SER A 132 -20.55 7.76 0.23
C SER A 132 -21.43 7.82 -1.03
N ALA A 133 -21.01 7.20 -2.13
CA ALA A 133 -21.78 7.14 -3.37
C ALA A 133 -22.94 6.10 -3.33
N SER A 134 -22.80 5.03 -2.54
CA SER A 134 -23.81 3.94 -2.48
C SER A 134 -25.06 4.32 -1.68
N THR A 135 -24.94 5.13 -0.62
CA THR A 135 -26.08 5.46 0.25
C THR A 135 -27.09 6.44 -0.38
N ARG A 136 -26.68 7.22 -1.38
CA ARG A 136 -27.55 8.24 -2.01
C ARG A 136 -28.44 7.71 -3.14
N SER A 137 -28.17 6.50 -3.65
CA SER A 137 -28.97 5.85 -4.71
C SER A 137 -30.26 5.20 -4.16
N ARG A 138 -30.26 4.75 -2.90
CA ARG A 138 -31.42 4.07 -2.28
C ARG A 138 -32.58 4.97 -1.88
N SER A 139 -32.36 6.27 -1.69
CA SER A 139 -33.40 7.21 -1.26
C SER A 139 -34.25 7.78 -2.40
N ARG A 140 -33.77 7.76 -3.65
CA ARG A 140 -34.55 8.21 -4.83
C ARG A 140 -35.50 7.15 -5.39
N SER A 141 -35.26 5.86 -5.18
CA SER A 141 -36.12 4.78 -5.71
C SER A 141 -37.39 4.52 -4.90
N ARG A 142 -37.46 4.96 -3.63
CA ARG A 142 -38.65 4.74 -2.77
C ARG A 142 -39.75 5.81 -2.91
N LEU A 143 -39.46 6.98 -3.47
CA LEU A 143 -40.44 8.07 -3.62
C LEU A 143 -41.25 8.00 -4.93
N ARG A 144 -40.88 7.12 -5.87
CA ARG A 144 -41.56 7.00 -7.18
C ARG A 144 -42.60 5.87 -7.25
N SER A 145 -42.70 5.02 -6.23
CA SER A 145 -43.65 3.90 -6.19
C SER A 145 -44.94 4.17 -5.39
N SER A 146 -45.10 5.36 -4.79
CA SER A 146 -46.27 5.71 -3.96
C SER A 146 -47.17 6.80 -4.56
N SER A 147 -46.99 7.15 -5.83
CA SER A 147 -47.82 8.14 -6.55
C SER A 147 -48.33 7.54 -7.87
N SER A 148 -49.17 6.51 -7.77
CA SER A 148 -50.13 6.19 -8.83
C SER A 148 -51.33 7.14 -8.71
N PRO A 149 -51.67 7.93 -9.74
CA PRO A 149 -52.89 8.72 -9.72
C PRO A 149 -54.08 7.77 -9.94
N ALA A 150 -55.05 7.85 -9.04
CA ALA A 150 -56.35 7.23 -9.20
C ALA A 150 -57.07 7.87 -10.40
N SER A 151 -57.37 7.06 -11.42
CA SER A 151 -58.29 7.44 -12.51
C SER A 151 -59.73 7.26 -12.01
N PRO A 152 -60.61 8.29 -12.04
CA PRO A 152 -62.01 8.12 -11.72
C PRO A 152 -62.77 7.52 -12.91
N GLY A 153 -63.80 6.72 -12.61
CA GLY A 153 -64.54 5.94 -13.59
C GLY A 153 -65.51 6.72 -14.50
N ARG A 154 -65.76 6.09 -15.66
CA ARG A 154 -67.05 5.83 -16.32
C ARG A 154 -68.00 7.00 -16.64
N SER A 155 -68.21 7.25 -17.94
CA SER A 155 -69.46 7.62 -18.66
C SER A 155 -69.04 8.08 -20.08
N ARG A 156 -69.54 7.61 -21.22
CA ARG A 156 -70.72 6.85 -21.64
C ARG A 156 -70.29 5.82 -22.69
#